data_AF-A0A4V6Y4H4-F1
#
_entry.id   AF-A0A4V6Y4H4-F1
#
_cell.length_a   1.000
_cell.length_b   1.000
_cell.length_c   1.000
_cell.angle_alpha   90.00
_cell.angle_beta   90.00
_cell.angle_gamma   90.00
#
_symmetry.space_group_name_H-M   'P 1'
#
loop_
_entity.id
_entity.type
_entity.pdbx_description
1 polymer ?
#
loop_
_entity_poly.entity_id
_entity_poly.type
_entity_poly.pdbx_seq_one_letter_code
_entity_poly.pdbx_strand_id
1 'polypeptide(L)' 'FILLVPNSNREAISVLMTRIASAVKEPFTLFGHTIRVSLSAGSSLYPEHGSTLHELKVKADTAMYHVKQAGRNG' A
#
# COMPACT_ATOMS: atom_id res chain seq x y z
N PHE A 1 -5.63 3.88 -5.77
CA PHE A 1 -4.39 4.16 -6.50
C PHE A 1 -3.67 2.85 -6.74
N ILE A 2 -2.96 2.70 -7.85
CA ILE A 2 -2.13 1.52 -8.14
C ILE A 2 -0.74 2.03 -8.55
N LEU A 3 0.31 1.41 -8.01
CA LEU A 3 1.68 1.64 -8.42
C LEU A 3 2.22 0.35 -9.02
N LEU A 4 2.68 0.41 -10.27
CA LEU A 4 3.40 -0.68 -10.91
C LEU A 4 4.90 -0.45 -10.74
N VAL A 5 5.61 -1.42 -10.17
CA VAL A 5 7.06 -1.32 -9.91
C VAL A 5 7.77 -2.44 -10.66
N PRO A 6 8.32 -2.16 -11.87
CA PRO A 6 9.07 -3.14 -12.64
C PRO A 6 10.34 -3.59 -11.89
N ASN A 7 10.83 -4.80 -12.22
CA ASN A 7 12.14 -5.29 -11.79
C ASN A 7 12.39 -5.18 -10.27
N SER A 8 11.39 -5.52 -9.46
CA SER A 8 11.45 -5.42 -8.01
C SER A 8 11.15 -6.76 -7.35
N ASN A 9 11.67 -6.94 -6.14
CA ASN A 9 11.44 -8.10 -5.29
C ASN A 9 10.66 -7.71 -4.04
N ARG A 10 10.33 -8.71 -3.22
CA ARG A 10 9.53 -8.55 -2.00
C ARG A 10 10.14 -7.55 -1.02
N GLU A 11 11.44 -7.58 -0.85
CA GLU A 11 12.18 -6.71 0.07
C GLU A 11 12.10 -5.25 -0.37
N ALA A 12 12.36 -4.99 -1.67
CA ALA A 12 12.26 -3.65 -2.24
C ALA A 12 10.84 -3.08 -2.13
N ILE A 13 9.81 -3.90 -2.39
CA ILE A 13 8.41 -3.50 -2.24
C ILE A 13 8.06 -3.18 -0.78
N SER A 14 8.54 -3.98 0.18
CA SER A 14 8.32 -3.73 1.61
C SER A 14 8.94 -2.40 2.06
N VAL A 15 10.18 -2.11 1.62
CA VAL A 15 10.86 -0.84 1.90
C VAL A 15 10.08 0.33 1.27
N LEU A 16 9.65 0.19 0.01
CA LEU A 16 8.88 1.22 -0.68
C LEU A 16 7.55 1.50 0.03
N MET A 17 6.80 0.46 0.42
CA MET A 17 5.55 0.61 1.15
C MET A 17 5.74 1.32 2.48
N THR A 18 6.78 0.97 3.23
CA THR A 18 7.12 1.63 4.51
C THR A 18 7.40 3.11 4.28
N ARG A 19 8.19 3.46 3.26
CA ARG A 19 8.51 4.85 2.92
C ARG A 19 7.26 5.66 2.56
N ILE A 20 6.38 5.10 1.73
CA ILE A 20 5.12 5.76 1.34
C ILE A 20 4.23 5.94 2.57
N ALA A 21 4.07 4.91 3.40
CA ALA A 21 3.25 4.99 4.61
C ALA A 21 3.77 6.06 5.59
N SER A 22 5.08 6.16 5.78
CA SER A 22 5.68 7.22 6.61
C SER A 22 5.43 8.60 6.04
N ALA A 23 5.63 8.80 4.73
CA ALA A 23 5.37 10.09 4.08
C ALA A 23 3.89 10.52 4.18
N VAL A 24 2.94 9.58 4.10
CA VAL A 24 1.51 9.87 4.24
C VAL A 24 1.10 10.16 5.69
N LYS A 25 1.83 9.62 6.67
CA LYS A 25 1.56 9.87 8.09
C LYS A 25 1.93 11.29 8.54
N GLU A 26 2.79 11.98 7.79
CA GLU A 26 3.12 13.37 8.08
C GLU A 26 1.85 14.24 8.03
N PRO A 27 1.57 15.04 9.09
CA PRO A 27 0.36 15.85 9.13
C PRO A 27 0.33 16.92 8.04
N PHE A 28 -0.85 17.16 7.49
CA PHE A 28 -1.09 18.22 6.52
C PHE A 28 -1.65 19.45 7.24
N THR A 29 -1.09 20.63 6.99
CA THR A 29 -1.69 21.90 7.45
C THR A 29 -2.54 22.49 6.34
N LEU A 30 -3.85 22.59 6.56
CA LEU A 30 -4.80 23.16 5.61
C LEU A 30 -5.67 24.19 6.33
N PHE A 31 -5.61 25.46 5.90
CA PHE A 31 -6.33 26.58 6.51
C PHE A 31 -6.13 26.70 8.04
N GLY A 32 -4.90 26.44 8.52
CA GLY A 32 -4.59 26.45 9.95
C GLY A 32 -5.05 25.21 10.73
N HIS A 33 -5.70 24.24 10.07
CA HIS A 33 -6.06 22.95 10.66
C HIS A 33 -5.03 21.88 10.35
N THR A 34 -4.69 21.08 11.36
CA THR A 34 -3.83 19.90 11.20
C THR A 34 -4.68 18.69 10.87
N ILE A 35 -4.50 18.14 9.67
CA ILE A 35 -5.18 16.95 9.17
C ILE A 35 -4.20 15.78 9.23
N ARG A 36 -4.60 14.70 9.89
CA ARG A 36 -3.87 13.44 9.90
C ARG A 36 -4.61 12.42 9.07
N VAL A 37 -3.90 11.78 8.16
CA VAL A 37 -4.43 10.70 7.33
C VAL A 37 -3.59 9.44 7.52
N SER A 38 -4.18 8.31 7.19
CA SER A 38 -3.51 7.02 7.19
C SER A 38 -3.69 6.34 5.84
N LEU A 39 -2.75 5.44 5.53
CA LEU A 39 -2.76 4.63 4.32
C LEU A 39 -2.88 3.16 4.71
N SER A 40 -3.83 2.46 4.10
CA SER A 40 -3.79 1.01 3.98
C SER A 40 -3.39 0.66 2.56
N ALA A 41 -2.36 -0.15 2.41
CA ALA A 41 -1.85 -0.57 1.12
C ALA A 41 -1.57 -2.08 1.15
N GLY A 42 -1.79 -2.74 0.02
CA GLY A 42 -1.45 -4.14 -0.21
C GLY A 42 -0.57 -4.26 -1.45
N SER A 43 0.19 -5.34 -1.53
CA SER A 43 1.10 -5.61 -2.64
C SER A 43 0.87 -7.01 -3.20
N SER A 44 1.12 -7.17 -4.49
CA SER A 44 1.25 -8.46 -5.17
C SER A 44 2.51 -8.43 -6.05
N LEU A 45 3.04 -9.61 -6.34
CA LEU A 45 4.28 -9.85 -7.08
C LEU A 45 4.02 -10.86 -8.17
N TYR A 46 4.43 -10.54 -9.38
CA TYR A 46 4.55 -11.52 -10.46
C TYR A 46 5.84 -12.34 -10.28
N PRO A 47 5.85 -13.65 -10.54
CA PRO A 47 4.70 -14.50 -10.89
C PRO A 47 3.96 -15.07 -9.67
N GLU A 48 4.46 -14.85 -8.44
CA GLU A 48 3.96 -15.49 -7.20
C GLU A 48 2.45 -15.33 -6.95
N HIS A 49 1.88 -14.18 -7.31
CA HIS A 49 0.49 -13.82 -7.03
C HIS A 49 -0.39 -13.83 -8.28
N GLY A 50 0.12 -14.35 -9.39
CA GLY A 50 -0.60 -14.42 -10.66
C GLY A 50 0.30 -14.14 -11.84
N SER A 51 -0.17 -14.61 -12.99
CA SER A 51 0.46 -14.44 -14.30
C SER A 51 -0.21 -13.33 -15.13
N THR A 52 -1.39 -12.87 -14.72
CA THR A 52 -2.13 -11.79 -15.40
C THR A 52 -2.23 -10.53 -14.54
N LEU A 53 -2.36 -9.38 -15.20
CA LEU A 53 -2.61 -8.11 -14.51
C LEU A 53 -3.88 -8.17 -13.63
N HIS A 54 -4.91 -8.90 -14.08
CA HIS A 54 -6.15 -9.05 -13.32
C HIS A 54 -5.91 -9.80 -12.01
N GLU A 55 -5.21 -10.94 -12.04
CA GLU A 55 -4.87 -11.71 -10.84
C GLU A 55 -4.04 -10.89 -9.86
N LEU A 56 -3.01 -10.20 -10.36
CA LEU A 56 -2.16 -9.34 -9.53
C LEU A 56 -2.95 -8.23 -8.85
N LYS A 57 -3.86 -7.57 -9.56
CA LYS A 57 -4.71 -6.52 -9.00
C LYS A 57 -5.63 -7.07 -7.90
N VAL A 58 -6.32 -8.18 -8.18
CA VAL A 58 -7.22 -8.82 -7.21
C VAL A 58 -6.47 -9.22 -5.95
N LYS A 59 -5.26 -9.78 -6.07
CA LYS A 59 -4.43 -10.15 -4.91
C LYS A 59 -3.93 -8.93 -4.13
N ALA A 60 -3.51 -7.87 -4.80
CA ALA A 60 -3.08 -6.64 -4.12
C ALA A 60 -4.24 -5.97 -3.36
N ASP A 61 -5.44 -5.89 -3.97
CA ASP A 61 -6.63 -5.35 -3.33
C ASP A 61 -7.06 -6.20 -2.12
N THR A 62 -7.00 -7.53 -2.24
CA THR A 62 -7.29 -8.44 -1.12
C THR A 62 -6.33 -8.20 0.05
N ALA A 63 -5.02 -8.09 -0.23
CA ALA A 63 -4.01 -7.81 0.78
C ALA A 63 -4.23 -6.43 1.43
N MET A 64 -4.58 -5.42 0.64
CA MET A 64 -4.90 -4.07 1.14
C MET A 64 -6.11 -4.12 2.07
N TYR A 65 -7.14 -4.89 1.72
CA TYR A 65 -8.35 -5.02 2.52
C TYR A 65 -8.05 -5.68 3.87
N HIS A 66 -7.18 -6.68 3.91
CA HIS A 66 -6.70 -7.27 5.18
C HIS A 66 -5.98 -6.24 6.06
N VAL A 67 -5.09 -5.43 5.48
CA VAL A 67 -4.40 -4.35 6.22
C VAL A 67 -5.40 -3.32 6.76
N LYS A 68 -6.39 -2.94 5.94
CA LYS A 68 -7.43 -1.98 6.33
C LYS A 68 -8.31 -2.48 7.47
N GLN A 69 -8.58 -3.78 7.53
CA GLN A 69 -9.32 -4.40 8.63
C GLN A 69 -8.46 -4.52 9.90
N ALA A 70 -7.18 -4.92 9.77
CA ALA A 70 -6.28 -5.02 10.91
C ALA A 70 -6.10 -3.67 11.63
N GLY A 71 -5.90 -2.59 10.88
CA GLY A 71 -5.75 -1.24 11.45
C GLY A 71 -7.04 -0.59 11.99
N ARG A 72 -8.20 -1.24 11.87
CA ARG A 72 -9.44 -0.78 12.53
C ARG A 72 -9.54 -1.26 13.98
N ASN A 73 -8.75 -2.25 14.38
CA ASN A 73 -8.80 -2.88 15.70
C ASN A 73 -7.59 -2.54 16.60
N GLY A 74 -6.77 -1.54 16.25
CA GLY A 74 -5.64 -1.06 17.06
C GLY A 74 -4.47 -0.56 16.22
#